data_AF-A0A371IEB8-F1
#
_entry.id   AF-A0A371IEB8-F1
#
_cell.length_a   1.000
_cell.length_b   1.000
_cell.length_c   1.000
_cell.angle_alpha   90.00
_cell.angle_beta   90.00
_cell.angle_gamma   90.00
#
_symmetry.space_group_name_H-M   'P 1'
#
loop_
_entity.id
_entity.type
_entity.pdbx_description
1 polymer ?
#
loop_
_entity_poly.entity_id
_entity_poly.type
_entity_poly.pdbx_seq_one_letter_code
_entity_poly.pdbx_strand_id
1 'polypeptide(L)'
;MANPNQKDYSQLLEDALWAHRTAYQTLLGMSPYRIVFSKTCHLSVEIEHRAYWKLSTFDQAGKQRKLQLQELEELEELHLEAYKNS
;
A
#
# COMPACT_ATOMS: atom_id res chain seq x y z
N MET A 1 -44.69 24.23 -14.07
CA MET A 1 -43.80 23.09 -13.77
C MET A 1 -42.55 23.29 -14.61
N ALA A 2 -41.41 23.60 -13.98
CA ALA A 2 -40.17 23.86 -14.71
C ALA A 2 -39.64 22.53 -15.29
N ASN A 3 -39.28 22.51 -16.57
CA ASN A 3 -38.61 21.35 -17.16
C ASN A 3 -37.22 21.20 -16.51
N PRO A 4 -36.84 20.00 -16.05
CA PRO A 4 -35.50 19.77 -15.55
C PRO A 4 -34.50 20.06 -16.66
N ASN A 5 -33.43 20.77 -16.33
CA ASN A 5 -32.34 21.04 -17.27
C ASN A 5 -31.56 19.73 -17.51
N GLN A 6 -30.84 19.62 -18.63
CA GLN A 6 -29.99 18.46 -18.94
C GLN A 6 -29.01 18.11 -17.81
N LYS A 7 -28.51 19.11 -17.08
CA LYS A 7 -27.65 18.92 -15.91
C LYS A 7 -28.36 18.21 -14.75
N ASP A 8 -29.65 18.47 -14.56
CA ASP A 8 -30.44 17.88 -13.47
C ASP A 8 -30.67 16.38 -13.73
N TYR A 9 -30.87 16.00 -14.99
CA TYR A 9 -30.95 14.59 -15.39
C TYR A 9 -29.63 13.85 -15.19
N SER A 10 -28.49 14.49 -15.50
CA SER A 10 -27.18 13.88 -15.26
C SER A 10 -26.95 13.60 -13.78
N GLN A 11 -27.31 14.55 -12.90
CA GLN A 11 -27.16 14.36 -11.46
C GLN A 11 -28.06 13.24 -10.95
N LEU A 12 -29.33 13.23 -11.38
CA LEU A 12 -30.27 12.19 -11.01
C LEU A 12 -29.80 10.79 -11.45
N LEU A 13 -29.18 10.70 -12.63
CA LEU A 13 -28.62 9.46 -13.15
C LEU A 13 -27.43 8.98 -12.29
N GLU A 14 -26.50 9.87 -11.94
CA GLU A 14 -25.37 9.53 -11.07
C GLU A 14 -25.85 9.08 -9.69
N ASP A 15 -26.82 9.78 -9.11
CA ASP A 15 -27.40 9.43 -7.81
C ASP A 15 -28.10 8.06 -7.85
N ALA A 16 -28.87 7.78 -8.92
CA ALA A 16 -29.52 6.50 -9.11
C ALA A 16 -28.52 5.35 -9.29
N LEU A 17 -27.44 5.57 -10.05
CA LEU A 17 -26.35 4.60 -10.21
C LEU A 17 -25.62 4.36 -8.89
N TRP A 18 -25.38 5.40 -8.09
CA TRP A 18 -24.77 5.30 -6.78
C TRP A 18 -25.64 4.49 -5.81
N ALA A 19 -26.94 4.77 -5.78
CA ALA A 19 -27.91 4.03 -4.98
C ALA A 19 -27.94 2.54 -5.39
N HIS A 20 -28.00 2.23 -6.68
CA HIS A 20 -27.96 0.84 -7.16
C HIS A 20 -26.67 0.13 -6.75
N ARG A 21 -25.51 0.79 -6.85
CA ARG A 21 -24.21 0.20 -6.50
C ARG A 21 -24.07 -0.13 -5.02
N THR A 22 -24.72 0.64 -4.14
CA THR A 22 -24.48 0.59 -2.68
C THR A 22 -25.65 0.02 -1.89
N ALA A 23 -26.89 0.38 -2.24
CA ALA A 23 -28.10 0.00 -1.50
C ALA A 23 -28.69 -1.34 -1.95
N TYR A 24 -28.55 -1.69 -3.24
CA TYR A 24 -29.04 -2.99 -3.71
C TYR A 24 -28.12 -4.10 -3.21
N GLN A 25 -28.71 -5.12 -2.58
CA GLN A 25 -28.02 -6.33 -2.17
C GLN A 25 -28.36 -7.46 -3.13
N THR A 26 -27.34 -8.18 -3.58
CA THR A 26 -27.52 -9.43 -4.34
C THR A 26 -28.08 -10.54 -3.44
N LEU A 27 -28.48 -11.67 -4.02
CA LEU A 27 -28.92 -12.86 -3.26
C LEU A 27 -27.88 -13.37 -2.26
N LEU A 28 -26.61 -12.97 -2.40
CA LEU A 28 -25.51 -13.27 -1.49
C LEU A 28 -25.37 -12.23 -0.35
N GLY A 29 -26.29 -11.27 -0.23
CA GLY A 29 -26.25 -10.19 0.76
C GLY A 29 -25.17 -9.13 0.50
N MET A 30 -24.49 -9.17 -0.65
CA MET A 30 -23.43 -8.22 -1.01
C MET A 30 -23.91 -7.21 -2.04
N SER A 31 -23.47 -5.96 -1.91
CA SER A 31 -23.73 -4.94 -2.92
C SER A 31 -22.89 -5.16 -4.19
N PRO A 32 -23.38 -4.76 -5.38
CA PRO A 32 -22.60 -4.80 -6.62
C PRO A 32 -21.22 -4.14 -6.48
N TYR A 33 -21.15 -3.00 -5.77
CA TYR A 33 -19.88 -2.32 -5.47
C TYR A 33 -18.91 -3.24 -4.71
N ARG A 34 -19.36 -3.89 -3.63
CA ARG A 34 -18.51 -4.82 -2.87
C ARG A 34 -18.01 -5.98 -3.72
N ILE A 35 -18.84 -6.56 -4.59
CA ILE A 35 -18.41 -7.69 -5.42
C ILE A 35 -17.27 -7.30 -6.37
N VAL A 36 -17.38 -6.13 -7.00
CA VAL A 36 -16.37 -5.64 -7.95
C VAL A 36 -15.12 -5.16 -7.21
N PHE A 37 -15.30 -4.26 -6.24
CA PHE A 37 -14.19 -3.60 -5.57
C PHE A 37 -13.52 -4.47 -4.52
N SER A 38 -14.22 -5.31 -3.76
CA SER A 38 -13.52 -6.19 -2.82
C SER A 38 -12.56 -7.12 -3.56
N LYS A 39 -12.98 -7.71 -4.68
CA LYS A 39 -12.10 -8.61 -5.47
C LYS A 39 -10.88 -7.89 -6.04
N THR A 40 -11.04 -6.69 -6.59
CA THR A 40 -9.91 -5.94 -7.15
C THR A 40 -9.02 -5.34 -6.06
N CYS A 41 -9.61 -4.81 -4.98
CA CYS A 41 -8.88 -4.25 -3.85
C CYS A 41 -8.06 -5.32 -3.12
N HIS A 42 -8.55 -6.56 -2.97
CA HIS A 42 -7.74 -7.64 -2.36
C HIS A 42 -6.46 -7.89 -3.17
N LEU A 43 -6.56 -8.00 -4.49
CA LEU A 43 -5.40 -8.20 -5.35
C LEU A 43 -4.42 -7.01 -5.28
N SER A 44 -4.93 -5.77 -5.34
CA SER A 44 -4.08 -4.58 -5.24
C SER A 44 -3.35 -4.49 -3.91
N VAL A 45 -4.05 -4.73 -2.79
CA VAL A 45 -3.46 -4.70 -1.44
C VAL A 45 -2.43 -5.81 -1.27
N GLU A 46 -2.67 -7.01 -1.80
CA GLU A 46 -1.69 -8.10 -1.76
C GLU A 46 -0.39 -7.74 -2.50
N ILE A 47 -0.49 -7.06 -3.65
CA ILE A 47 0.67 -6.62 -4.42
C ILE A 47 1.45 -5.54 -3.66
N GLU A 48 0.77 -4.53 -3.14
CA GLU A 48 1.38 -3.45 -2.33
C GLU A 48 2.07 -4.02 -1.09
N HIS A 49 1.40 -4.92 -0.37
CA HIS A 49 1.97 -5.56 0.81
C HIS A 49 3.23 -6.38 0.46
N ARG A 50 3.21 -7.16 -0.63
CA ARG A 50 4.40 -7.92 -1.09
C ARG A 50 5.54 -7.00 -1.47
N ALA A 51 5.25 -5.88 -2.15
CA ALA A 51 6.26 -4.89 -2.52
C ALA A 51 6.87 -4.24 -1.27
N TYR A 52 6.03 -3.85 -0.31
CA TYR A 52 6.46 -3.30 0.98
C TYR A 52 7.31 -4.30 1.77
N TRP A 53 6.88 -5.56 1.84
CA TRP A 53 7.64 -6.61 2.51
C TRP A 53 9.02 -6.82 1.88
N LYS A 54 9.09 -6.81 0.54
CA LYS A 54 10.38 -6.91 -0.15
C LYS A 54 11.28 -5.71 0.18
N LEU A 55 10.74 -4.50 0.18
CA LEU A 55 11.49 -3.30 0.57
C LEU A 55 12.02 -3.38 2.01
N SER A 56 11.18 -3.82 2.96
CA SER A 56 11.59 -3.94 4.37
C SER A 56 12.69 -4.96 4.59
N THR A 57 12.68 -6.08 3.85
CA THR A 57 13.78 -7.07 3.90
C THR A 57 15.11 -6.50 3.38
N PHE A 58 15.08 -5.68 2.33
CA PHE A 58 16.28 -5.00 1.83
C PHE A 58 16.81 -3.96 2.82
N ASP A 59 15.93 -3.19 3.46
CA ASP A 59 16.30 -2.22 4.51
C ASP A 59 16.98 -2.94 5.69
N GLN A 60 16.40 -4.06 6.14
CA GLN A 60 16.98 -4.87 7.22
C GLN A 60 18.37 -5.41 6.83
N ALA A 61 18.52 -5.93 5.62
CA ALA A 61 19.82 -6.40 5.13
C ALA A 61 20.84 -5.25 4.99
N GLY A 62 20.38 -4.05 4.62
CA GLY A 62 21.19 -2.84 4.58
C GLY A 62 21.69 -2.43 5.97
N LYS A 63 20.81 -2.43 6.97
CA LYS A 63 21.17 -2.18 8.38
C LYS A 63 22.18 -3.19 8.91
N GLN A 64 21.97 -4.48 8.61
CA GLN A 64 22.91 -5.53 9.02
C GLN A 64 24.31 -5.32 8.41
N ARG A 65 24.37 -5.04 7.10
CA ARG A 65 25.64 -4.75 6.42
C ARG A 65 26.33 -3.51 6.99
N LYS A 66 25.57 -2.48 7.33
CA LYS A 66 26.12 -1.26 7.94
C LYS A 66 26.76 -1.56 9.30
N LEU A 67 26.09 -2.33 10.15
CA LEU A 67 26.65 -2.74 11.44
C LEU A 67 27.96 -3.54 11.26
N GLN A 68 27.96 -4.51 10.34
CA GLN A 68 29.16 -5.30 10.04
C GLN A 68 30.35 -4.43 9.57
N LEU A 69 30.08 -3.37 8.79
CA LEU A 69 31.12 -2.45 8.35
C LEU A 69 31.65 -1.59 9.50
N GLN A 70 30.77 -1.13 10.40
CA GLN A 70 31.19 -0.39 11.59
C GLN A 70 32.07 -1.24 12.52
N GLU A 71 31.69 -2.50 12.75
CA GLU A 71 32.50 -3.44 13.54
C GLU A 71 33.89 -3.66 12.93
N LEU A 72 34.00 -3.70 11.60
CA LEU A 72 35.29 -3.84 10.91
C LEU A 72 36.15 -2.57 11.02
N GLU A 73 35.53 -1.39 10.91
CA GLU A 73 36.21 -0.10 11.06
C GLU A 73 36.78 0.07 12.48
N GLU A 74 35.98 -0.28 13.50
CA GLU A 74 36.44 -0.29 14.91
C GLU A 74 37.63 -1.24 15.11
N LEU A 75 37.61 -2.42 14.48
CA LEU A 75 38.69 -3.39 14.59
C LEU A 75 39.98 -2.91 13.90
N GLU A 76 39.86 -2.21 12.77
CA GLU A 76 40.98 -1.57 12.08
C GLU A 76 41.59 -0.43 12.89
N GLU A 77 40.77 0.38 13.57
CA GLU A 77 41.24 1.41 14.50
C GLU A 77 42.03 0.81 15.66
N LEU A 78 41.52 -0.24 16.30
CA LEU A 78 42.21 -0.94 17.39
C LEU A 78 43.56 -1.50 16.95
N HIS A 79 43.63 -2.08 15.74
CA HIS A 79 44.89 -2.57 15.17
C HIS A 79 45.88 -1.43 14.94
N LEU A 80 45.41 -0.29 14.43
CA LEU A 80 46.25 0.89 14.20
C LEU A 80 46.78 1.48 15.51
N GLU A 81 45.94 1.55 16.55
CA GLU A 81 46.36 1.98 17.89
C GLU A 81 47.41 1.05 18.49
N ALA A 82 47.22 -0.27 18.39
CA ALA A 82 48.20 -1.24 18.87
C ALA A 82 49.55 -1.10 18.17
N TYR A 83 49.54 -0.86 16.85
CA TYR A 83 50.76 -0.61 16.07
C TYR A 83 51.45 0.68 16.48
N LYS A 84 50.70 1.76 16.73
CA LYS A 84 51.25 3.06 17.17
C LYS A 84 51.81 3.04 18.59
N ASN A 85 51.25 2.18 19.45
CA ASN A 85 51.65 2.06 20.85
C ASN A 85 52.77 1.02 21.09
N SER A 86 53.25 0.36 20.03
CA SER A 86 54.45 -0.50 20.04
C SER A 86 55.72 0.29 19.75
#